data_AF-A0A2P2FM98-F1
#
_entry.id   AF-A0A2P2FM98-F1
#
_cell.length_a   1.000
_cell.length_b   1.000
_cell.length_c   1.000
_cell.angle_alpha   90.00
_cell.angle_beta   90.00
_cell.angle_gamma   90.00
#
_symmetry.space_group_name_H-M   'P 1'
#
loop_
_entity.id
_entity.type
_entity.pdbx_description
1 polymer ?
#
loop_
_entity_poly.entity_id
_entity_poly.type
_entity_poly.pdbx_seq_one_letter_code
_entity_poly.pdbx_strand_id
1 'polypeptide(L)'
;MSVQTLEREARGIRERRIPAQSTQEPVSTGALTDADLDAQSPAADLVRVYLNGIGKTALLSAADEVELAKRIEAGVFAQHMLDTAEGLTPKRRSEMTALVRDGHVAKNHLLEANLRLVVSLAKRYTGRGMPLLDLIQEGNLGLIRAVEKFDYSKGFKFSTYATWWIRQAITRGMADQGRTIRLPVHLVEQVNKLARIKRDLHQQLGRDATHEELAAESGIPAHKISDLLDHSRDPVSLDMPVGTEEDAPLGDFIEDSEATDAESAVISGLLQDDLRRVLATLDDRESQVIRLRYGLDDGQPRTLDQIGKHFGLSRERVRQIEREVMSKLRQGERADRLRAYAS
;
A
#
# COMPACT_ATOMS: atom_id res chain seq x y z
N MET A 1 -30.84 -14.11 20.47
CA MET A 1 -29.85 -15.05 19.90
C MET A 1 -28.90 -15.43 21.01
N SER A 2 -28.95 -16.69 21.45
CA SER A 2 -28.37 -17.12 22.73
C SER A 2 -26.85 -17.29 22.66
N VAL A 3 -26.18 -17.01 23.79
CA VAL A 3 -24.74 -17.10 24.06
C VAL A 3 -24.10 -18.43 23.60
N GLN A 4 -24.89 -19.50 23.47
CA GLN A 4 -24.47 -20.81 22.97
C GLN A 4 -24.10 -20.83 21.47
N THR A 5 -24.54 -19.86 20.67
CA THR A 5 -24.22 -19.81 19.22
C THR A 5 -22.82 -19.22 18.97
N LEU A 6 -22.36 -18.30 19.82
CA LEU A 6 -21.00 -17.72 19.75
C LEU A 6 -19.92 -18.67 20.29
N GLU A 7 -20.25 -19.55 21.23
CA GLU A 7 -19.29 -20.56 21.74
C GLU A 7 -18.97 -21.66 20.71
N ARG A 8 -19.83 -21.88 19.72
CA ARG A 8 -19.58 -22.87 18.65
C ARG A 8 -18.61 -22.36 17.59
N GLU A 9 -18.61 -21.07 17.27
CA GLU A 9 -17.61 -20.49 16.35
C GLU A 9 -16.21 -20.41 16.99
N ALA A 10 -16.12 -20.18 18.30
CA ALA A 10 -14.84 -20.13 19.02
C ALA A 10 -14.19 -21.51 19.22
N ARG A 11 -14.96 -22.61 19.18
CA ARG A 11 -14.41 -23.98 19.28
C ARG A 11 -13.84 -24.52 17.98
N GLY A 12 -14.23 -24.00 16.82
CA GLY A 12 -13.73 -24.45 15.52
C GLY A 12 -12.26 -24.11 15.23
N ILE A 13 -11.67 -23.18 15.99
CA ILE A 13 -10.28 -22.72 15.81
C ILE A 13 -9.32 -23.47 16.78
N ARG A 14 -9.83 -24.23 17.75
CA ARG A 14 -9.05 -24.77 18.89
C ARG A 14 -8.32 -26.10 18.67
N GLU A 15 -8.36 -26.69 17.47
CA GLU A 15 -7.72 -28.00 17.20
C GLU A 15 -6.70 -28.02 16.05
N ARG A 16 -6.13 -26.89 15.65
CA ARG A 16 -4.88 -26.94 14.87
C ARG A 16 -3.69 -27.05 15.82
N ARG A 17 -3.29 -28.30 16.08
CA ARG A 17 -1.96 -28.69 16.58
C ARG A 17 -0.92 -27.75 15.96
N ILE A 18 -0.20 -27.02 16.80
CA ILE A 18 1.00 -26.28 16.41
C ILE A 18 1.99 -27.34 15.88
N PRO A 19 2.34 -27.37 14.58
CA PRO A 19 3.45 -28.19 14.15
C PRO A 19 4.70 -27.55 14.74
N ALA A 20 5.52 -28.35 15.43
CA ALA A 20 6.88 -27.96 15.79
C ALA A 20 7.63 -27.67 14.49
N GLN A 21 7.70 -26.41 14.08
CA GLN A 21 8.59 -25.99 13.01
C GLN A 21 10.00 -26.09 13.56
N SER A 22 10.82 -26.90 12.88
CA SER A 22 12.24 -27.05 13.12
C SER A 22 12.90 -25.68 13.14
N THR A 23 13.34 -25.26 14.32
CA THR A 23 14.23 -24.11 14.50
C THR A 23 15.56 -24.44 13.83
N GLN A 24 15.73 -24.05 12.56
CA GLN A 24 17.05 -24.01 11.94
C GLN A 24 17.58 -22.58 12.02
N GLU A 25 18.77 -22.47 12.61
CA GLU A 25 19.59 -21.27 12.63
C GLU A 25 19.96 -20.87 11.19
N PRO A 26 19.82 -19.59 10.80
CA PRO A 26 20.43 -19.14 9.55
C PRO A 26 21.93 -18.95 9.75
N VAL A 27 22.67 -19.57 8.82
CA VAL A 27 24.13 -19.50 8.65
C VAL A 27 24.63 -18.05 8.64
N SER A 28 25.73 -17.86 9.38
CA SER A 28 26.60 -16.69 9.47
C SER A 28 26.54 -15.73 8.27
N THR A 29 25.76 -14.66 8.44
CA THR A 29 26.04 -13.38 7.78
C THR A 29 26.91 -12.58 8.74
N GLY A 30 27.99 -12.00 8.21
CA GLY A 30 29.07 -11.38 8.98
C GLY A 30 28.54 -10.52 10.13
N ALA A 31 29.16 -10.69 11.30
CA ALA A 31 28.90 -9.84 12.44
C ALA A 31 29.19 -8.39 12.04
N LEU A 32 28.13 -7.62 11.79
CA LEU A 32 28.21 -6.17 11.70
C LEU A 32 28.69 -5.71 13.08
N THR A 33 29.93 -5.24 13.13
CA THR A 33 30.52 -4.63 14.31
C THR A 33 29.82 -3.30 14.58
N ASP A 34 29.94 -2.75 15.79
CA ASP A 34 29.40 -1.44 16.17
C ASP A 34 29.82 -0.28 15.22
N ALA A 35 30.73 -0.53 14.27
CA ALA A 35 31.24 0.42 13.29
C ALA A 35 30.26 0.77 12.15
N ASP A 36 29.26 -0.05 11.84
CA ASP A 36 28.28 0.28 10.78
C ASP A 36 27.21 1.30 11.23
N LEU A 37 27.29 1.75 12.49
CA LEU A 37 26.44 2.79 13.09
C LEU A 37 27.12 4.18 13.12
N ASP A 38 28.34 4.32 12.59
CA ASP A 38 29.12 5.56 12.59
C ASP A 38 29.13 6.25 11.20
N ALA A 39 27.94 6.47 10.64
CA ALA A 39 27.74 7.56 9.69
C ALA A 39 27.15 8.75 10.44
N GLN A 40 27.76 9.93 10.33
CA GLN A 40 27.27 11.22 10.82
C GLN A 40 25.96 11.61 10.10
N SER A 41 24.90 10.83 10.31
CA SER A 41 23.57 11.05 9.76
C SER A 41 22.62 11.44 10.90
N PRO A 42 21.76 12.46 10.73
CA PRO A 42 20.76 12.84 11.73
C PRO A 42 19.89 11.66 12.20
N ALA A 43 19.66 10.69 11.31
CA ALA A 43 18.92 9.47 11.64
C ALA A 43 19.64 8.57 12.66
N ALA A 44 20.97 8.49 12.63
CA ALA A 44 21.75 7.74 13.61
C ALA A 44 21.67 8.39 15.00
N ASP A 45 21.61 9.72 15.05
CA ASP A 45 21.43 10.49 16.28
C ASP A 45 20.03 10.27 16.90
N LEU A 46 18.98 10.26 16.07
CA LEU A 46 17.60 9.95 16.52
C LEU A 46 17.49 8.54 17.12
N VAL A 47 18.14 7.55 16.51
CA VAL A 47 18.20 6.18 17.05
C VAL A 47 18.90 6.18 18.41
N ARG A 48 20.05 6.87 18.56
CA ARG A 48 20.77 6.97 19.83
C ARG A 48 19.93 7.64 20.92
N VAL A 49 19.25 8.74 20.60
CA VAL A 49 18.32 9.43 21.53
C VAL A 49 17.21 8.49 22.00
N TYR A 50 16.61 7.74 21.09
CA TYR A 50 15.57 6.76 21.43
C TYR A 50 16.12 5.64 22.33
N LEU A 51 17.27 5.05 21.99
CA LEU A 51 17.91 3.99 22.78
C LEU A 51 18.28 4.46 24.20
N ASN A 52 18.77 5.69 24.33
CA ASN A 52 19.05 6.30 25.63
C ASN A 52 17.79 6.53 26.45
N GLY A 53 16.66 6.84 25.81
CA GLY A 53 15.36 6.97 26.46
C GLY A 53 14.87 5.66 27.08
N ILE A 54 14.85 4.58 26.29
CA ILE A 54 14.37 3.27 26.73
C ILE A 54 15.33 2.56 27.70
N GLY A 55 16.60 2.98 27.75
CA GLY A 55 17.59 2.44 28.68
C GLY A 55 17.40 2.88 30.13
N LYS A 56 16.59 3.92 30.39
CA LYS A 56 16.37 4.47 31.73
C LYS A 56 15.46 3.60 32.60
N THR A 57 14.55 2.85 31.99
CA THR A 57 13.60 2.00 32.71
C THR A 57 14.21 0.63 33.01
N ALA A 58 14.07 0.20 34.26
CA ALA A 58 14.58 -1.09 34.71
C ALA A 58 13.82 -2.26 34.05
N LEU A 59 14.51 -3.40 33.92
CA LEU A 59 13.88 -4.64 33.49
C LEU A 59 13.04 -5.22 34.64
N LEU A 60 11.87 -5.74 34.30
CA LEU A 60 10.95 -6.32 35.26
C LEU A 60 11.32 -7.77 35.59
N SER A 61 11.05 -8.18 36.83
CA SER A 61 11.02 -9.60 37.20
C SER A 61 9.68 -10.24 36.82
N ALA A 62 9.62 -11.56 36.82
CA ALA A 62 8.38 -12.28 36.55
C ALA A 62 7.28 -11.97 37.61
N ALA A 63 7.67 -11.62 38.84
CA ALA A 63 6.71 -11.21 39.87
C ALA A 63 6.12 -9.82 39.55
N ASP A 64 6.98 -8.89 39.12
CA ASP A 64 6.56 -7.52 38.77
C ASP A 64 5.64 -7.53 37.53
N GLU A 65 5.93 -8.39 36.54
CA GLU A 65 5.07 -8.58 35.36
C GLU A 65 3.63 -8.97 35.78
N VAL A 66 3.49 -9.89 36.74
CA VAL A 66 2.19 -10.35 37.25
C VAL A 66 1.50 -9.25 38.05
N GLU A 67 2.24 -8.49 38.86
CA GLU A 67 1.68 -7.37 39.63
C GLU A 67 1.12 -6.28 38.70
N LEU A 68 1.89 -5.88 37.69
CA LEU A 68 1.46 -4.89 36.71
C LEU A 68 0.25 -5.40 35.91
N ALA A 69 0.25 -6.67 35.49
CA ALA A 69 -0.88 -7.25 34.78
C ALA A 69 -2.19 -7.21 35.60
N LYS A 70 -2.13 -7.51 36.90
CA LYS A 70 -3.29 -7.40 37.80
C LYS A 70 -3.81 -5.97 37.93
N ARG A 71 -2.90 -4.99 38.05
CA ARG A 71 -3.26 -3.56 38.12
C ARG A 71 -3.91 -3.08 36.82
N ILE A 72 -3.41 -3.54 35.68
CA ILE A 72 -4.00 -3.24 34.36
C ILE A 72 -5.43 -3.81 34.28
N GLU A 73 -5.63 -5.09 34.62
CA GLU A 73 -6.97 -5.70 34.61
C GLU A 73 -7.95 -5.00 35.56
N ALA A 74 -7.49 -4.65 36.76
CA ALA A 74 -8.29 -3.90 37.73
C ALA A 74 -8.72 -2.52 37.19
N GLY A 75 -7.81 -1.81 36.50
CA GLY A 75 -8.12 -0.53 35.85
C GLY A 75 -9.12 -0.67 34.71
N VAL A 76 -8.96 -1.68 33.84
CA VAL A 76 -9.89 -1.97 32.74
C VAL A 76 -11.28 -2.33 33.27
N PHE A 77 -11.35 -3.15 34.32
CA PHE A 77 -12.61 -3.49 34.97
C PHE A 77 -13.27 -2.26 35.62
N ALA A 78 -12.50 -1.41 36.29
CA ALA A 78 -13.00 -0.16 36.87
C ALA A 78 -13.56 0.79 35.80
N GLN A 79 -12.90 0.88 34.63
CA GLN A 79 -13.39 1.65 33.49
C GLN A 79 -14.74 1.09 32.99
N HIS A 80 -14.82 -0.21 32.75
CA HIS A 80 -16.07 -0.85 32.32
C HIS A 80 -17.23 -0.62 33.30
N MET A 81 -16.95 -0.68 34.61
CA MET A 81 -17.93 -0.39 35.65
C MET A 81 -18.39 1.07 35.64
N LEU A 82 -17.50 2.03 35.37
CA LEU A 82 -17.87 3.44 35.21
C LEU A 82 -18.78 3.68 34.00
N ASP A 83 -18.55 2.93 32.92
CA ASP A 83 -19.30 3.07 31.67
C ASP A 83 -20.67 2.38 31.71
N THR A 84 -20.78 1.25 32.43
CA THR A 84 -21.98 0.40 32.41
C THR A 84 -22.91 0.61 33.60
N ALA A 85 -22.39 0.98 34.78
CA ALA A 85 -23.20 1.01 35.99
C ALA A 85 -23.94 2.35 36.17
N GLU A 86 -25.27 2.29 36.17
CA GLU A 86 -26.13 3.41 36.58
C GLU A 86 -26.22 3.49 38.12
N GLY A 87 -26.18 4.70 38.68
CA GLY A 87 -26.37 4.92 40.13
C GLY A 87 -25.14 4.72 41.04
N LEU A 88 -23.92 4.82 40.50
CA LEU A 88 -22.69 4.83 41.31
C LEU A 88 -22.66 6.01 42.30
N THR A 89 -22.37 5.73 43.57
CA THR A 89 -22.15 6.78 44.57
C THR A 89 -20.93 7.64 44.21
N PRO A 90 -20.90 8.93 44.57
CA PRO A 90 -19.76 9.81 44.28
C PRO A 90 -18.43 9.25 44.80
N LYS A 91 -18.44 8.63 45.98
CA LYS A 91 -17.27 7.96 46.57
C LYS A 91 -16.77 6.81 45.69
N ARG A 92 -17.67 5.92 45.26
CA ARG A 92 -17.31 4.75 44.44
C ARG A 92 -16.85 5.17 43.04
N ARG A 93 -17.43 6.23 42.47
CA ARG A 93 -16.95 6.84 41.21
C ARG A 93 -15.52 7.36 41.35
N SER A 94 -15.20 8.05 42.44
CA SER A 94 -13.84 8.53 42.72
C SER A 94 -12.83 7.37 42.86
N GLU A 95 -13.20 6.32 43.57
CA GLU A 95 -12.35 5.12 43.74
C GLU A 95 -12.08 4.41 42.41
N MET A 96 -13.11 4.21 41.58
CA MET A 96 -12.94 3.60 40.26
C MET A 96 -12.07 4.46 39.35
N THR A 97 -12.23 5.79 39.39
CA THR A 97 -11.40 6.72 38.59
C THR A 97 -9.92 6.63 39.00
N ALA A 98 -9.64 6.46 40.29
CA ALA A 98 -8.27 6.25 40.77
C ALA A 98 -7.68 4.91 40.27
N LEU A 99 -8.47 3.83 40.26
CA LEU A 99 -8.06 2.53 39.72
C LEU A 99 -7.79 2.58 38.21
N VAL A 100 -8.61 3.30 37.44
CA VAL A 100 -8.37 3.52 36.00
C VAL A 100 -7.03 4.22 35.78
N ARG A 101 -6.75 5.27 36.56
CA ARG A 101 -5.47 5.99 36.47
C ARG A 101 -4.30 5.07 36.83
N ASP A 102 -4.41 4.27 37.89
CA ASP A 102 -3.38 3.32 38.28
C ASP A 102 -3.14 2.25 37.21
N GLY A 103 -4.21 1.73 36.60
CA GLY A 103 -4.14 0.77 35.50
C GLY A 103 -3.43 1.35 34.26
N HIS A 104 -3.68 2.61 33.91
CA HIS A 104 -2.94 3.28 32.83
C HIS A 104 -1.45 3.44 33.13
N VAL A 105 -1.10 3.83 34.37
CA VAL A 105 0.30 3.92 34.80
C VAL A 105 0.97 2.54 34.74
N ALA A 106 0.28 1.49 35.20
CA ALA A 106 0.79 0.12 35.13
C ALA A 106 0.98 -0.36 33.68
N LYS A 107 0.05 -0.04 32.77
CA LYS A 107 0.16 -0.33 31.34
C LYS A 107 1.40 0.35 30.74
N ASN A 108 1.58 1.64 30.99
CA ASN A 108 2.73 2.39 30.48
C ASN A 108 4.05 1.83 31.03
N HIS A 109 4.11 1.51 32.32
CA HIS A 109 5.30 0.93 32.93
C HIS A 109 5.66 -0.44 32.33
N LEU A 110 4.67 -1.31 32.10
CA LEU A 110 4.88 -2.62 31.47
C LEU A 110 5.36 -2.47 30.01
N LEU A 111 4.87 -1.47 29.28
CA LEU A 111 5.33 -1.16 27.92
C LEU A 111 6.78 -0.67 27.93
N GLU A 112 7.08 0.36 28.72
CA GLU A 112 8.40 1.00 28.78
C GLU A 112 9.51 0.01 29.14
N ALA A 113 9.27 -0.84 30.14
CA ALA A 113 10.21 -1.88 30.55
C ALA A 113 10.53 -2.90 29.44
N ASN A 114 9.63 -3.07 28.47
CA ASN A 114 9.74 -4.05 27.39
C ASN A 114 10.12 -3.43 26.03
N LEU A 115 10.33 -2.11 25.91
CA LEU A 115 10.74 -1.48 24.66
C LEU A 115 12.08 -2.03 24.13
N ARG A 116 12.97 -2.44 25.04
CA ARG A 116 14.26 -3.08 24.68
C ARG A 116 14.08 -4.40 23.92
N LEU A 117 13.03 -5.16 24.25
CA LEU A 117 12.69 -6.40 23.54
C LEU A 117 12.34 -6.08 22.08
N VAL A 118 11.53 -5.05 21.83
CA VAL A 118 11.13 -4.62 20.49
C VAL A 118 12.35 -4.28 19.64
N VAL A 119 13.28 -3.48 20.16
CA VAL A 119 14.52 -3.12 19.45
C VAL A 119 15.32 -4.36 19.06
N SER A 120 15.52 -5.30 19.99
CA SER A 120 16.28 -6.52 19.73
C SER A 120 15.67 -7.42 18.64
N LEU A 121 14.34 -7.39 18.49
CA LEU A 121 13.63 -8.09 17.43
C LEU A 121 13.69 -7.33 16.11
N ALA A 122 13.48 -6.00 16.13
CA ALA A 122 13.48 -5.14 14.95
C ALA A 122 14.84 -5.09 14.24
N LYS A 123 15.96 -5.17 14.98
CA LYS A 123 17.32 -5.24 14.42
C LYS A 123 17.50 -6.37 13.39
N ARG A 124 16.74 -7.45 13.46
CA ARG A 124 16.82 -8.57 12.49
C ARG A 124 16.14 -8.26 11.14
N TYR A 125 15.42 -7.15 11.06
CA TYR A 125 14.62 -6.73 9.91
C TYR A 125 15.16 -5.49 9.19
N THR A 126 16.29 -4.96 9.62
CA THR A 126 16.96 -3.83 8.96
C THR A 126 17.40 -4.19 7.54
N GLY A 127 17.46 -3.19 6.66
CA GLY A 127 17.91 -3.37 5.27
C GLY A 127 16.88 -4.02 4.34
N ARG A 128 15.60 -4.15 4.76
CA ARG A 128 14.50 -4.72 3.94
C ARG A 128 13.50 -3.66 3.45
N GLY A 129 13.97 -2.45 3.14
CA GLY A 129 13.15 -1.38 2.59
C GLY A 129 12.40 -0.51 3.62
N MET A 130 12.55 -0.77 4.92
CA MET A 130 11.98 0.05 5.99
C MET A 130 13.08 0.52 6.98
N PRO A 131 13.11 1.81 7.36
CA PRO A 131 14.02 2.33 8.38
C PRO A 131 13.89 1.60 9.73
N LEU A 132 14.97 1.55 10.50
CA LEU A 132 14.97 0.88 11.81
C LEU A 132 13.96 1.50 12.79
N LEU A 133 13.83 2.83 12.80
CA LEU A 133 12.85 3.51 13.67
C LEU A 133 11.43 3.08 13.32
N ASP A 134 11.08 3.01 12.05
CA ASP A 134 9.75 2.59 11.61
C ASP A 134 9.47 1.13 11.98
N LEU A 135 10.47 0.24 11.81
CA LEU A 135 10.38 -1.14 12.28
C LEU A 135 10.15 -1.23 13.80
N ILE A 136 10.85 -0.38 14.57
CA ILE A 136 10.66 -0.30 16.03
C ILE A 136 9.24 0.17 16.35
N GLN A 137 8.72 1.17 15.64
CA GLN A 137 7.37 1.69 15.88
C GLN A 137 6.28 0.68 15.54
N GLU A 138 6.39 -0.04 14.43
CA GLU A 138 5.50 -1.17 14.11
C GLU A 138 5.60 -2.28 15.17
N GLY A 139 6.80 -2.57 15.65
CA GLY A 139 7.01 -3.49 16.76
C GLY A 139 6.39 -3.03 18.07
N ASN A 140 6.43 -1.73 18.37
CA ASN A 140 5.80 -1.12 19.55
C ASN A 140 4.28 -1.23 19.48
N LEU A 141 3.66 -1.10 18.30
CA LEU A 141 2.23 -1.40 18.11
C LEU A 141 1.90 -2.87 18.41
N GLY A 142 2.78 -3.79 18.02
CA GLY A 142 2.70 -5.20 18.39
C GLY A 142 2.80 -5.42 19.90
N LEU A 143 3.73 -4.74 20.57
CA LEU A 143 3.93 -4.81 22.01
C LEU A 143 2.68 -4.32 22.78
N ILE A 144 2.05 -3.23 22.33
CA ILE A 144 0.81 -2.72 22.94
C ILE A 144 -0.29 -3.79 22.91
N ARG A 145 -0.49 -4.44 21.76
CA ARG A 145 -1.46 -5.54 21.62
C ARG A 145 -1.09 -6.75 22.48
N ALA A 146 0.20 -7.01 22.67
CA ALA A 146 0.65 -8.07 23.56
C ALA A 146 0.28 -7.79 25.01
N VAL A 147 0.47 -6.55 25.49
CA VAL A 147 0.08 -6.15 26.85
C VAL A 147 -1.43 -6.25 27.05
N GLU A 148 -2.22 -5.82 26.07
CA GLU A 148 -3.70 -5.87 26.15
C GLU A 148 -4.27 -7.29 26.20
N LYS A 149 -3.55 -8.27 25.65
CA LYS A 149 -3.98 -9.68 25.57
C LYS A 149 -3.17 -10.62 26.45
N PHE A 150 -2.28 -10.07 27.27
CA PHE A 150 -1.44 -10.86 28.15
C PHE A 150 -2.29 -11.44 29.27
N ASP A 151 -2.03 -12.71 29.59
CA ASP A 151 -2.75 -13.46 30.60
C ASP A 151 -1.74 -14.03 31.60
N TYR A 152 -1.68 -13.41 32.77
CA TYR A 152 -0.73 -13.80 33.82
C TYR A 152 -1.09 -15.13 34.49
N SER A 153 -2.34 -15.60 34.37
CA SER A 153 -2.78 -16.85 35.01
C SER A 153 -2.08 -18.09 34.43
N LYS A 154 -1.57 -17.98 33.20
CA LYS A 154 -0.88 -19.07 32.48
C LYS A 154 0.54 -19.32 32.97
N GLY A 155 1.12 -18.44 33.78
CA GLY A 155 2.45 -18.63 34.39
C GLY A 155 3.64 -18.56 33.42
N PHE A 156 3.43 -18.11 32.18
CA PHE A 156 4.52 -17.86 31.23
C PHE A 156 5.02 -16.42 31.35
N LYS A 157 6.33 -16.22 31.11
CA LYS A 157 6.92 -14.87 31.06
C LYS A 157 6.28 -14.05 29.94
N PHE A 158 6.14 -12.75 30.17
CA PHE A 158 5.57 -11.83 29.20
C PHE A 158 6.32 -11.84 27.86
N SER A 159 7.66 -11.90 27.90
CA SER A 159 8.51 -11.89 26.70
C SER A 159 8.22 -13.03 25.72
N THR A 160 7.83 -14.22 26.21
CA THR A 160 7.48 -15.38 25.38
C THR A 160 6.25 -15.08 24.52
N TYR A 161 5.24 -14.43 25.09
CA TYR A 161 4.01 -14.06 24.39
C TYR A 161 4.22 -12.83 23.49
N ALA A 162 4.90 -11.80 24.02
CA ALA A 162 5.14 -10.55 23.34
C ALA A 162 5.94 -10.72 22.04
N THR A 163 6.91 -11.63 22.03
CA THR A 163 7.75 -11.91 20.84
C THR A 163 6.91 -12.23 19.60
N TRP A 164 5.83 -12.98 19.74
CA TRP A 164 4.96 -13.34 18.61
C TRP A 164 4.24 -12.11 18.05
N TRP A 165 3.64 -11.29 18.92
CA TRP A 165 2.93 -10.08 18.51
C TRP A 165 3.84 -9.02 17.89
N ILE A 166 5.03 -8.83 18.47
CA ILE A 166 6.02 -7.90 17.95
C ILE A 166 6.48 -8.35 16.55
N ARG A 167 6.83 -9.63 16.38
CA ARG A 167 7.26 -10.16 15.08
C ARG A 167 6.16 -10.04 14.02
N GLN A 168 4.91 -10.36 14.41
CA GLN A 168 3.77 -10.27 13.51
C GLN A 168 3.51 -8.83 13.08
N ALA A 169 3.58 -7.87 14.00
CA ALA A 169 3.38 -6.46 13.69
C ALA A 169 4.48 -5.93 12.76
N ILE A 170 5.75 -6.21 13.05
CA ILE A 170 6.89 -5.81 12.19
C ILE A 170 6.74 -6.39 10.78
N THR A 171 6.47 -7.70 10.68
CA THR A 171 6.37 -8.37 9.37
C THR A 171 5.19 -7.83 8.56
N ARG A 172 4.08 -7.52 9.23
CA ARG A 172 2.89 -6.94 8.59
C ARG A 172 3.13 -5.49 8.16
N GLY A 173 3.68 -4.65 9.03
CA GLY A 173 4.03 -3.27 8.72
C GLY A 173 5.00 -3.18 7.53
N MET A 174 6.01 -4.06 7.49
CA MET A 174 6.93 -4.18 6.36
C MET A 174 6.22 -4.59 5.06
N ALA A 175 5.23 -5.49 5.12
CA ALA A 175 4.46 -5.87 3.94
C ALA A 175 3.54 -4.74 3.45
N ASP A 176 2.99 -3.93 4.36
CA ASP A 176 2.05 -2.85 4.04
C ASP A 176 2.75 -1.55 3.60
N GLN A 177 3.96 -1.26 4.11
CA GLN A 177 4.65 0.02 3.93
C GLN A 177 6.09 -0.09 3.39
N GLY A 178 6.70 -1.28 3.38
CA GLY A 178 8.11 -1.43 3.01
C GLY A 178 8.43 -1.31 1.52
N ARG A 179 7.42 -1.03 0.68
CA ARG A 179 7.58 -0.88 -0.78
C ARG A 179 6.98 0.43 -1.25
N THR A 180 7.66 1.08 -2.20
CA THR A 180 7.20 2.32 -2.84
C THR A 180 5.84 2.15 -3.52
N ILE A 181 5.66 1.02 -4.23
CA ILE A 181 4.38 0.62 -4.79
C ILE A 181 3.82 -0.47 -3.89
N ARG A 182 2.71 -0.18 -3.21
CA ARG A 182 2.13 -1.09 -2.22
C ARG A 182 1.57 -2.36 -2.87
N LEU A 183 1.96 -3.52 -2.35
CA LEU A 183 1.33 -4.80 -2.68
C LEU A 183 0.41 -5.29 -1.54
N PRO A 184 -0.71 -5.96 -1.85
CA PRO A 184 -1.49 -6.69 -0.85
C PRO A 184 -0.67 -7.78 -0.13
N VAL A 185 -0.94 -7.97 1.17
CA VAL A 185 -0.21 -8.92 2.03
C VAL A 185 -0.15 -10.34 1.45
N HIS A 186 -1.25 -10.84 0.88
CA HIS A 186 -1.26 -12.19 0.30
C HIS A 186 -0.30 -12.36 -0.89
N LEU A 187 -0.04 -11.29 -1.68
CA LEU A 187 0.94 -11.34 -2.75
C LEU A 187 2.36 -11.33 -2.17
N VAL A 188 2.61 -10.53 -1.14
CA VAL A 188 3.90 -10.51 -0.43
C VAL A 188 4.21 -11.88 0.20
N GLU A 189 3.21 -12.55 0.78
CA GLU A 189 3.35 -13.92 1.28
C GLU A 189 3.70 -14.93 0.17
N GLN A 190 3.05 -14.82 -0.99
CA GLN A 190 3.34 -15.65 -2.16
C GLN A 190 4.75 -15.41 -2.69
N VAL A 191 5.18 -14.14 -2.82
CA VAL A 191 6.54 -13.76 -3.23
C VAL A 191 7.58 -14.32 -2.26
N ASN A 192 7.38 -14.16 -0.96
CA ASN A 192 8.29 -14.69 0.05
C ASN A 192 8.33 -16.23 0.05
N LYS A 193 7.19 -16.89 -0.19
CA LYS A 193 7.14 -18.35 -0.36
C LYS A 193 7.93 -18.78 -1.59
N LEU A 194 7.72 -18.12 -2.72
CA LEU A 194 8.43 -18.39 -3.97
C LEU A 194 9.94 -18.17 -3.82
N ALA A 195 10.35 -17.10 -3.12
CA ALA A 195 11.76 -16.83 -2.85
C ALA A 195 12.41 -17.90 -1.95
N ARG A 196 11.67 -18.51 -1.01
CA ARG A 196 12.17 -19.65 -0.22
C ARG A 196 12.36 -20.88 -1.12
N ILE A 197 11.32 -21.27 -1.85
CA ILE A 197 11.36 -22.42 -2.76
C ILE A 197 12.46 -22.26 -3.81
N LYS A 198 12.63 -21.07 -4.37
CA LYS A 198 13.71 -20.78 -5.33
C LYS A 198 15.09 -21.05 -4.73
N ARG A 199 15.34 -20.66 -3.46
CA ARG A 199 16.62 -20.94 -2.78
C ARG A 199 16.80 -22.43 -2.51
N ASP A 200 15.75 -23.11 -2.06
CA ASP A 200 15.79 -24.55 -1.77
C ASP A 200 16.07 -25.36 -3.05
N LEU A 201 15.37 -25.05 -4.15
CA LEU A 201 15.60 -25.67 -5.45
C LEU A 201 16.96 -25.33 -6.03
N HIS A 202 17.45 -24.10 -5.86
CA HIS A 202 18.79 -23.73 -6.28
C HIS A 202 19.86 -24.57 -5.56
N GLN A 203 19.67 -24.85 -4.26
CA GLN A 203 20.58 -25.71 -3.51
C GLN A 203 20.52 -27.18 -3.97
N GLN A 204 19.34 -27.68 -4.35
CA GLN A 204 19.16 -29.07 -4.80
C GLN A 204 19.63 -29.29 -6.24
N LEU A 205 19.35 -28.36 -7.15
CA LEU A 205 19.60 -28.48 -8.59
C LEU A 205 20.97 -27.93 -9.01
N GLY A 206 21.59 -27.07 -8.20
CA GLY A 206 22.84 -26.37 -8.54
C GLY A 206 22.69 -25.36 -9.69
N ARG A 207 21.45 -25.01 -10.05
CA ARG A 207 21.09 -24.01 -11.07
C ARG A 207 19.82 -23.29 -10.67
N ASP A 208 19.51 -22.18 -11.34
CA ASP A 208 18.21 -21.53 -11.21
C ASP A 208 17.08 -22.47 -11.68
N ALA A 209 16.00 -22.50 -10.89
CA ALA A 209 14.80 -23.27 -11.18
C ALA A 209 13.96 -22.60 -12.27
N THR A 210 13.38 -23.41 -13.18
CA THR A 210 12.46 -22.91 -14.21
C THR A 210 11.10 -22.55 -13.59
N HIS A 211 10.29 -21.74 -14.31
CA HIS A 211 8.94 -21.41 -13.84
C HIS A 211 8.04 -22.66 -13.67
N GLU A 212 8.27 -23.71 -14.45
CA GLU A 212 7.54 -24.99 -14.33
C GLU A 212 7.96 -25.77 -13.07
N GLU A 213 9.25 -25.81 -12.76
CA GLU A 213 9.77 -26.44 -11.53
C GLU A 213 9.27 -25.70 -10.28
N LEU A 214 9.28 -24.36 -10.34
CA LEU A 214 8.71 -23.52 -9.29
C LEU A 214 7.20 -23.73 -9.15
N ALA A 215 6.48 -23.95 -10.25
CA ALA A 215 5.05 -24.23 -10.24
C ALA A 215 4.72 -25.56 -9.58
N ALA A 216 5.47 -26.61 -9.92
CA ALA A 216 5.30 -27.94 -9.35
C ALA A 216 5.50 -27.94 -7.83
N GLU A 217 6.53 -27.24 -7.33
CA GLU A 217 6.84 -27.21 -5.90
C GLU A 217 5.96 -26.22 -5.11
N SER A 218 5.63 -25.07 -5.69
CA SER A 218 4.85 -24.03 -4.99
C SER A 218 3.34 -24.28 -5.01
N GLY A 219 2.84 -25.06 -5.96
CA GLY A 219 1.42 -25.25 -6.27
C GLY A 219 0.77 -24.06 -6.99
N ILE A 220 1.57 -23.11 -7.49
CA ILE A 220 1.10 -21.92 -8.22
C ILE A 220 1.28 -22.17 -9.72
N PRO A 221 0.28 -21.89 -10.58
CA PRO A 221 0.44 -22.05 -12.02
C PRO A 221 1.59 -21.22 -12.60
N ALA A 222 2.34 -21.76 -13.56
CA ALA A 222 3.54 -21.11 -14.13
C ALA A 222 3.28 -19.70 -14.69
N HIS A 223 2.11 -19.46 -15.30
CA HIS A 223 1.75 -18.11 -15.78
C HIS A 223 1.67 -17.10 -14.63
N LYS A 224 1.08 -17.47 -13.48
CA LYS A 224 1.02 -16.60 -12.30
C LYS A 224 2.37 -16.39 -11.65
N ILE A 225 3.31 -17.33 -11.81
CA ILE A 225 4.67 -17.17 -11.29
C ILE A 225 5.40 -16.05 -12.04
N SER A 226 5.25 -15.97 -13.36
CA SER A 226 5.78 -14.86 -14.15
C SER A 226 5.22 -13.53 -13.64
N ASP A 227 3.89 -13.45 -13.52
CA ASP A 227 3.23 -12.24 -13.01
C ASP A 227 3.76 -11.87 -11.62
N LEU A 228 3.84 -12.83 -10.68
CA LEU A 228 4.32 -12.59 -9.32
C LEU A 228 5.77 -12.10 -9.28
N LEU A 229 6.64 -12.62 -10.14
CA LEU A 229 8.04 -12.18 -10.25
C LEU A 229 8.12 -10.75 -10.78
N ASP A 230 7.26 -10.39 -11.74
CA ASP A 230 7.20 -9.03 -12.29
C ASP A 230 6.68 -8.03 -11.25
N HIS A 231 5.63 -8.38 -10.49
CA HIS A 231 5.13 -7.56 -9.39
C HIS A 231 6.13 -7.44 -8.21
N SER A 232 7.08 -8.36 -8.09
CA SER A 232 8.10 -8.34 -7.04
C SER A 232 9.27 -7.39 -7.35
N ARG A 233 9.35 -6.83 -8.56
CA ARG A 233 10.45 -5.94 -8.94
C ARG A 233 10.34 -4.61 -8.20
N ASP A 234 11.45 -4.15 -7.65
CA ASP A 234 11.52 -2.85 -6.98
C ASP A 234 11.77 -1.75 -8.03
N PRO A 235 11.11 -0.59 -7.91
CA PRO A 235 11.34 0.52 -8.84
C PRO A 235 12.75 1.09 -8.66
N VAL A 236 13.29 1.64 -9.74
CA VAL A 236 14.60 2.32 -9.77
C VAL A 236 14.38 3.83 -9.76
N SER A 237 15.29 4.57 -9.13
CA SER A 237 15.23 6.03 -9.10
C SER A 237 15.56 6.63 -10.47
N LEU A 238 14.80 7.65 -10.89
CA LEU A 238 15.13 8.44 -12.08
C LEU A 238 16.34 9.33 -11.86
N ASP A 239 16.64 9.69 -10.61
CA ASP A 239 17.82 10.48 -10.24
C ASP A 239 19.10 9.64 -10.20
N MET A 240 19.02 8.33 -10.44
CA MET A 240 20.20 7.47 -10.46
C MET A 240 21.11 7.90 -11.63
N PRO A 241 22.38 8.27 -11.39
CA PRO A 241 23.29 8.61 -12.46
C PRO A 241 23.56 7.38 -13.33
N VAL A 242 23.65 7.58 -14.64
CA VAL A 242 23.89 6.52 -15.61
C VAL A 242 25.04 6.88 -16.55
N GLY A 243 25.82 5.88 -16.95
CA GLY A 243 27.00 6.04 -17.81
C GLY A 243 28.32 5.91 -17.04
N THR A 244 29.42 5.88 -17.79
CA THR A 244 30.78 5.71 -17.23
C THR A 244 31.32 6.96 -16.54
N GLU A 245 30.82 8.14 -16.91
CA GLU A 245 31.22 9.43 -16.34
C GLU A 245 30.20 9.95 -15.29
N GLU A 246 29.09 9.21 -15.06
CA GLU A 246 28.02 9.55 -14.09
C GLU A 246 27.40 10.97 -14.25
N ASP A 247 27.53 11.57 -15.43
CA ASP A 247 27.15 12.98 -15.65
C ASP A 247 25.64 13.25 -15.74
N ALA A 248 24.83 12.25 -16.11
CA ALA A 248 23.40 12.43 -16.37
C ALA A 248 22.53 11.44 -15.57
N PRO A 249 21.41 11.90 -14.97
CA PRO A 249 20.43 11.03 -14.35
C PRO A 249 19.67 10.18 -15.39
N LEU A 250 19.21 9.01 -14.98
CA LEU A 250 18.38 8.11 -15.82
C LEU A 250 17.14 8.82 -16.39
N GLY A 251 16.56 9.75 -15.62
CA GLY A 251 15.36 10.49 -16.00
C GLY A 251 15.52 11.32 -17.27
N ASP A 252 16.72 11.83 -17.57
CA ASP A 252 16.97 12.66 -18.75
C ASP A 252 16.90 11.86 -20.06
N PHE A 253 16.93 10.53 -19.97
CA PHE A 253 16.82 9.62 -21.13
C PHE A 253 15.39 9.15 -21.40
N ILE A 254 14.43 9.53 -20.57
CA ILE A 254 13.03 9.13 -20.74
C ILE A 254 12.32 10.15 -21.63
N GLU A 255 11.85 9.69 -22.79
CA GLU A 255 11.05 10.49 -23.71
C GLU A 255 9.68 10.80 -23.10
N ASP A 256 9.24 12.06 -23.23
CA ASP A 256 7.88 12.46 -22.89
C ASP A 256 6.92 12.13 -24.03
N SER A 257 6.18 11.03 -23.88
CA SER A 257 5.21 10.57 -24.87
C SER A 257 3.95 11.45 -24.98
N GLU A 258 3.68 12.34 -24.01
CA GLU A 258 2.53 13.25 -24.06
C GLU A 258 2.87 14.60 -24.71
N ALA A 259 4.16 14.91 -24.88
CA ALA A 259 4.61 16.11 -25.54
C ALA A 259 4.04 16.18 -26.97
N THR A 260 3.36 17.28 -27.27
CA THR A 260 2.80 17.47 -28.60
C THR A 260 3.95 17.75 -29.56
N ASP A 261 4.12 16.86 -30.54
CA ASP A 261 5.04 17.08 -31.62
C ASP A 261 4.67 18.37 -32.40
N ALA A 262 5.69 19.18 -32.71
CA ALA A 262 5.52 20.48 -33.33
C ALA A 262 4.90 20.36 -34.74
N GLU A 263 5.27 19.32 -35.49
CA GLU A 263 4.68 19.04 -36.80
C GLU A 263 3.19 18.69 -36.65
N SER A 264 2.87 17.79 -35.73
CA SER A 264 1.50 17.38 -35.42
C SER A 264 0.60 18.56 -34.98
N ALA A 265 1.14 19.50 -34.20
CA ALA A 265 0.42 20.71 -33.79
C ALA A 265 0.15 21.65 -34.98
N VAL A 266 1.12 21.84 -35.88
CA VAL A 266 0.96 22.66 -37.09
C VAL A 266 -0.03 22.02 -38.05
N ILE A 267 0.06 20.70 -38.29
CA ILE A 267 -0.87 19.95 -39.14
C ILE A 267 -2.30 20.07 -38.59
N SER A 268 -2.48 19.96 -37.27
CA SER A 268 -3.79 20.12 -36.63
C SER A 268 -4.35 21.54 -36.81
N GLY A 269 -3.50 22.57 -36.72
CA GLY A 269 -3.87 23.96 -36.99
C GLY A 269 -4.28 24.19 -38.44
N LEU A 270 -3.50 23.69 -39.39
CA LEU A 270 -3.81 23.77 -40.83
C LEU A 270 -5.11 23.04 -41.17
N LEU A 271 -5.33 21.85 -40.60
CA LEU A 271 -6.57 21.09 -40.73
C LEU A 271 -7.78 21.89 -40.23
N GLN A 272 -7.68 22.56 -39.07
CA GLN A 272 -8.76 23.40 -38.56
C GLN A 272 -9.09 24.58 -39.48
N ASP A 273 -8.07 25.25 -40.03
CA ASP A 273 -8.26 26.37 -40.95
C ASP A 273 -8.86 25.92 -42.29
N ASP A 274 -8.42 24.80 -42.84
CA ASP A 274 -8.98 24.23 -44.06
C ASP A 274 -10.41 23.73 -43.84
N LEU A 275 -10.72 23.11 -42.69
CA LEU A 275 -12.09 22.77 -42.29
C LEU A 275 -12.98 24.02 -42.24
N ARG A 276 -12.53 25.11 -41.62
CA ARG A 276 -13.28 26.37 -41.59
C ARG A 276 -13.53 26.93 -42.98
N ARG A 277 -12.53 26.90 -43.87
CA ARG A 277 -12.67 27.35 -45.26
C ARG A 277 -13.65 26.50 -46.05
N VAL A 278 -13.60 25.17 -45.92
CA VAL A 278 -14.55 24.26 -46.59
C VAL A 278 -15.97 24.48 -46.06
N LEU A 279 -16.14 24.60 -44.75
CA LEU A 279 -17.44 24.86 -44.12
C LEU A 279 -18.02 26.25 -44.47
N ALA A 280 -17.18 27.23 -44.79
CA ALA A 280 -17.62 28.55 -45.26
C ALA A 280 -18.17 28.54 -46.71
N THR A 281 -17.97 27.46 -47.47
CA THR A 281 -18.56 27.31 -48.82
C THR A 281 -19.97 26.68 -48.81
N LEU A 282 -20.43 26.22 -47.65
CA LEU A 282 -21.79 25.72 -47.43
C LEU A 282 -22.72 26.87 -47.06
N ASP A 283 -24.03 26.63 -47.13
CA ASP A 283 -25.01 27.58 -46.61
C ASP A 283 -24.81 27.76 -45.09
N ASP A 284 -25.08 28.96 -44.56
CA ASP A 284 -24.84 29.30 -43.15
C ASP A 284 -25.55 28.31 -42.21
N ARG A 285 -26.76 27.91 -42.57
CA ARG A 285 -27.57 26.98 -41.78
C ARG A 285 -27.03 25.54 -41.85
N GLU A 286 -26.49 25.15 -43.00
CA GLU A 286 -25.85 23.84 -43.21
C GLU A 286 -24.54 23.71 -42.43
N SER A 287 -23.68 24.73 -42.53
CA SER A 287 -22.41 24.83 -41.83
C SER A 287 -22.60 24.75 -40.31
N GLN A 288 -23.58 25.47 -39.77
CA GLN A 288 -23.81 25.53 -38.34
C GLN A 288 -24.43 24.24 -37.77
N VAL A 289 -25.23 23.50 -38.56
CA VAL A 289 -25.69 22.16 -38.18
C VAL A 289 -24.50 21.20 -38.04
N ILE A 290 -23.52 21.24 -38.94
CA ILE A 290 -22.32 20.38 -38.88
C ILE A 290 -21.40 20.79 -37.73
N ARG A 291 -21.17 22.10 -37.51
CA ARG A 291 -20.36 22.60 -36.39
C ARG A 291 -20.92 22.14 -35.04
N LEU A 292 -22.23 22.26 -34.84
CA LEU A 292 -22.89 21.79 -33.61
C LEU A 292 -22.95 20.26 -33.52
N ARG A 293 -23.08 19.55 -34.65
CA ARG A 293 -23.15 18.09 -34.67
C ARG A 293 -21.86 17.44 -34.20
N TYR A 294 -20.73 17.96 -34.67
CA TYR A 294 -19.40 17.43 -34.36
C TYR A 294 -18.68 18.22 -33.25
N GLY A 295 -19.28 19.29 -32.73
CA GLY A 295 -18.68 20.10 -31.67
C GLY A 295 -17.41 20.81 -32.11
N LEU A 296 -17.36 21.32 -33.35
CA LEU A 296 -16.13 21.89 -33.94
C LEU A 296 -15.70 23.21 -33.29
N ASP A 297 -16.58 23.87 -32.55
CA ASP A 297 -16.31 25.14 -31.87
C ASP A 297 -16.12 25.00 -30.36
N ASP A 298 -16.97 24.18 -29.72
CA ASP A 298 -17.04 24.01 -28.26
C ASP A 298 -16.53 22.63 -27.79
N GLY A 299 -16.08 21.77 -28.71
CA GLY A 299 -15.62 20.40 -28.42
C GLY A 299 -16.74 19.43 -28.02
N GLN A 300 -18.01 19.87 -28.04
CA GLN A 300 -19.15 19.10 -27.53
C GLN A 300 -20.13 18.72 -28.66
N PRO A 301 -20.13 17.44 -29.10
CA PRO A 301 -21.06 17.01 -30.15
C PRO A 301 -22.51 17.03 -29.64
N ARG A 302 -23.41 17.66 -30.42
CA ARG A 302 -24.85 17.73 -30.11
C ARG A 302 -25.64 16.62 -30.79
N THR A 303 -26.72 16.20 -30.16
CA THR A 303 -27.66 15.23 -30.77
C THR A 303 -28.56 15.93 -31.81
N LEU A 304 -29.05 15.16 -32.78
CA LEU A 304 -29.96 15.68 -33.82
C LEU A 304 -31.22 16.35 -33.25
N ASP A 305 -31.70 15.89 -32.09
CA ASP A 305 -32.85 16.49 -31.40
C ASP A 305 -32.50 17.85 -30.76
N GLN A 306 -31.33 17.96 -30.13
CA GLN A 306 -30.85 19.22 -29.57
C GLN A 306 -30.60 20.28 -30.65
N ILE A 307 -30.02 19.88 -31.78
CA ILE A 307 -29.83 20.75 -32.94
C ILE A 307 -31.19 21.15 -33.53
N GLY A 308 -32.14 20.21 -33.61
CA GLY A 308 -33.50 20.47 -34.07
C GLY A 308 -34.20 21.53 -33.22
N LYS A 309 -34.11 21.42 -31.88
CA LYS A 309 -34.64 22.42 -30.94
C LYS A 309 -34.02 23.80 -31.13
N HIS A 310 -32.71 23.87 -31.38
CA HIS A 310 -32.01 25.14 -31.60
C HIS A 310 -32.45 25.85 -32.89
N PHE A 311 -32.71 25.10 -33.97
CA PHE A 311 -33.10 25.65 -35.28
C PHE A 311 -34.61 25.64 -35.57
N GLY A 312 -35.44 25.24 -34.60
CA GLY A 312 -36.90 25.08 -34.79
C GLY A 312 -37.27 24.01 -35.83
N LEU A 313 -36.46 22.95 -35.95
CA LEU A 313 -36.61 21.86 -36.92
C LEU A 313 -36.92 20.53 -36.23
N SER A 314 -37.60 19.65 -36.95
CA SER A 314 -37.75 18.26 -36.50
C SER A 314 -36.40 17.53 -36.57
N ARG A 315 -36.22 16.53 -35.69
CA ARG A 315 -35.04 15.65 -35.68
C ARG A 315 -34.75 15.06 -37.08
N GLU A 316 -35.78 14.60 -37.78
CA GLU A 316 -35.61 14.00 -39.11
C GLU A 316 -35.17 15.04 -40.15
N ARG A 317 -35.61 16.30 -40.01
CA ARG A 317 -35.17 17.38 -40.90
C ARG A 317 -33.69 17.70 -40.71
N VAL A 318 -33.18 17.70 -39.48
CA VAL A 318 -31.73 17.86 -39.21
C VAL A 318 -30.94 16.70 -39.82
N ARG A 319 -31.45 15.46 -39.72
CA ARG A 319 -30.83 14.27 -40.33
C ARG A 319 -30.75 14.36 -41.85
N GLN A 320 -31.79 14.89 -42.49
CA GLN A 320 -31.79 15.14 -43.93
C GLN A 320 -30.72 16.16 -44.34
N ILE A 321 -30.63 17.27 -43.60
CA ILE A 321 -29.60 18.31 -43.83
C ILE A 321 -28.21 17.72 -43.65
N GLU A 322 -27.95 16.98 -42.56
CA GLU A 322 -26.67 16.29 -42.34
C GLU A 322 -26.29 15.40 -43.53
N ARG A 323 -27.22 14.58 -44.03
CA ARG A 323 -26.97 13.69 -45.17
C ARG A 323 -26.67 14.46 -46.47
N GLU A 324 -27.42 15.53 -46.72
CA GLU A 324 -27.22 16.38 -47.90
C GLU A 324 -25.86 17.09 -47.86
N VAL A 325 -25.52 17.67 -46.70
CA VAL A 325 -24.24 18.35 -46.48
C VAL A 325 -23.07 17.37 -46.56
N MET A 326 -23.18 16.18 -45.96
CA MET A 326 -22.16 15.14 -46.09
C MET A 326 -22.00 14.65 -47.53
N SER A 327 -23.05 14.71 -48.36
CA SER A 327 -22.93 14.43 -49.80
C SER A 327 -22.20 15.57 -50.52
N LYS A 328 -22.52 16.84 -50.22
CA LYS A 328 -21.85 18.03 -50.76
C LYS A 328 -20.37 18.12 -50.37
N LEU A 329 -20.01 17.68 -49.15
CA LEU A 329 -18.63 17.65 -48.64
C LEU A 329 -17.79 16.54 -49.27
N ARG A 330 -18.42 15.45 -49.75
CA ARG A 330 -17.74 14.33 -50.44
C ARG A 330 -17.44 14.61 -51.92
N GLN A 331 -17.89 15.73 -52.47
CA GLN A 331 -17.75 16.05 -53.90
C GLN A 331 -16.52 16.93 -54.17
N GLY A 332 -15.68 16.50 -55.12
CA GLY A 332 -14.63 17.32 -55.78
C GLY A 332 -13.63 17.97 -54.84
N GLU A 333 -13.29 19.23 -55.14
CA GLU A 333 -12.22 20.01 -54.49
C GLU A 333 -12.32 20.10 -52.95
N ARG A 334 -13.53 20.02 -52.39
CA ARG A 334 -13.76 20.06 -50.93
C ARG A 334 -13.22 18.82 -50.22
N ALA A 335 -13.40 17.65 -50.84
CA ALA A 335 -12.90 16.39 -50.32
C ALA A 335 -11.40 16.25 -50.58
N ASP A 336 -10.91 16.71 -51.74
CA ASP A 336 -9.51 16.59 -52.12
C ASP A 336 -8.57 17.39 -51.21
N ARG A 337 -8.99 18.58 -50.74
CA ARG A 337 -8.22 19.38 -49.76
C ARG A 337 -8.08 18.70 -48.40
N LEU A 338 -9.15 18.05 -47.94
CA LEU A 338 -9.15 17.36 -46.63
C LEU A 338 -8.54 15.96 -46.70
N ARG A 339 -8.43 15.36 -47.90
CA ARG A 339 -7.86 14.03 -48.11
C ARG A 339 -6.36 13.97 -47.76
N ALA A 340 -5.64 15.08 -47.92
CA ALA A 340 -4.22 15.18 -47.59
C ALA A 340 -3.91 15.01 -46.08
N TYR A 341 -4.90 15.23 -45.21
CA TYR A 341 -4.76 15.04 -43.76
C TYR A 341 -5.18 13.64 -43.29
N ALA A 342 -5.71 12.81 -44.20
CA ALA A 342 -6.20 11.45 -43.90
C ALA A 342 -5.25 10.34 -44.40
N SER A 343 -4.15 10.72 -45.05
CA SER A 343 -3.06 9.83 -45.50
C SER A 343 -1.90 9.86 -44.52
#